data_AF-A0A2E7RIN4-F1
#
_entry.id   AF-A0A2E7RIN4-F1
#
_cell.length_a   1.000
_cell.length_b   1.000
_cell.length_c   1.000
_cell.angle_alpha   90.00
_cell.angle_beta   90.00
_cell.angle_gamma   90.00
#
_symmetry.space_group_name_H-M   'P 1'
#
loop_
_entity.id
_entity.type
_entity.pdbx_description
1 polymer ?
#
loop_
_entity_poly.entity_id
_entity_poly.type
_entity_poly.pdbx_seq_one_letter_code
_entity_poly.pdbx_strand_id
1 'polypeptide(L)'
;MSPKTTLLVIAFISDIHSNLEALQVALLDIDEQEVDAIVCLGDVVGYGADPKEVIDLVRSRCTLTLLGNHDAALLDDQQAFGFNERALRAIDYTRGCLDPEVEANHEYWDWLGGLVPAMALRIHEDAEEVQLVHASPREPLTEYLLPALGKSPEKLQANFDAAAHRLTFFGHTHHPGWFKEGSAFVRATDDQSELTLEPDSRYLINVGSVGQPRDSDSRLCYALWNGATVRWRRLDYDRESAREKIHQAPALPDILGDRLLKGR
;
A
#
# COMPACT_ATOMS: atom_id res chain seq x y z
N MET A 1 28.23 13.12 -26.48
CA MET A 1 27.24 12.06 -26.17
C MET A 1 26.48 12.56 -24.95
N SER A 2 25.22 12.99 -25.11
CA SER A 2 24.40 13.24 -23.93
C SER A 2 24.31 11.94 -23.13
N PRO A 3 24.41 11.98 -21.79
CA PRO A 3 24.14 10.79 -21.01
C PRO A 3 22.73 10.32 -21.38
N LYS A 4 22.59 9.05 -21.76
CA LYS A 4 21.26 8.43 -21.76
C LYS A 4 20.80 8.50 -20.32
N THR A 5 19.85 9.38 -20.02
CA THR A 5 19.15 9.35 -18.75
C THR A 5 18.45 8.00 -18.69
N THR A 6 19.00 7.05 -17.95
CA THR A 6 18.30 5.80 -17.65
C THR A 6 17.03 6.20 -16.93
N LEU A 7 15.87 5.78 -17.44
CA LEU A 7 14.60 6.04 -16.78
C LEU A 7 14.64 5.31 -15.43
N LEU A 8 14.49 6.06 -14.35
CA LEU A 8 14.41 5.48 -13.01
C LEU A 8 13.08 4.74 -12.86
N VAL A 9 13.13 3.52 -12.36
CA VAL A 9 11.97 2.67 -12.10
C VAL A 9 11.74 2.59 -10.60
N ILE A 10 10.52 2.88 -10.16
CA ILE A 10 10.10 2.76 -8.76
C ILE A 10 9.09 1.62 -8.63
N ALA A 11 9.30 0.75 -7.64
CA ALA A 11 8.26 -0.14 -7.15
C ALA A 11 7.47 0.55 -6.02
N PHE A 12 6.16 0.64 -6.19
CA PHE A 12 5.23 1.04 -5.15
C PHE A 12 4.50 -0.19 -4.58
N ILE A 13 4.64 -0.39 -3.28
CA ILE A 13 3.92 -1.41 -2.50
C ILE A 13 3.01 -0.74 -1.46
N SER A 14 1.95 -1.41 -1.03
CA SER A 14 1.02 -0.90 -0.01
C SER A 14 0.26 -2.05 0.63
N ASP A 15 -0.35 -1.79 1.79
CA ASP A 15 -1.33 -2.67 2.43
C ASP A 15 -0.77 -4.09 2.60
N ILE A 16 0.43 -4.16 3.18
CA ILE A 16 1.21 -5.38 3.42
C ILE A 16 0.61 -6.16 4.58
N HIS A 17 0.11 -5.45 5.60
CA HIS A 17 -0.71 -6.03 6.66
C HIS A 17 -0.10 -7.28 7.30
N SER A 18 1.15 -7.18 7.74
CA SER A 18 1.85 -8.25 8.45
C SER A 18 1.83 -9.61 7.72
N ASN A 19 1.65 -9.63 6.40
CA ASN A 19 1.63 -10.83 5.56
C ASN A 19 3.04 -11.07 5.01
N LEU A 20 3.84 -11.82 5.77
CA LEU A 20 5.24 -12.07 5.45
C LEU A 20 5.40 -12.87 4.16
N GLU A 21 4.55 -13.88 3.93
CA GLU A 21 4.61 -14.73 2.74
C GLU A 21 4.42 -13.92 1.46
N ALA A 22 3.46 -12.98 1.46
CA ALA A 22 3.25 -12.09 0.32
C ALA A 22 4.40 -11.09 0.15
N LEU A 23 4.86 -10.47 1.24
CA LEU A 23 5.95 -9.48 1.15
C LEU A 23 7.24 -10.10 0.61
N GLN A 24 7.61 -11.29 1.06
CA GLN A 24 8.82 -11.98 0.59
C GLN A 24 8.76 -12.25 -0.92
N VAL A 25 7.62 -12.74 -1.43
CA VAL A 25 7.46 -12.96 -2.87
C VAL A 25 7.51 -11.64 -3.65
N ALA A 26 6.86 -10.58 -3.15
CA ALA A 26 6.89 -9.28 -3.79
C ALA A 26 8.32 -8.72 -3.88
N LEU A 27 9.10 -8.78 -2.80
CA LEU A 27 10.47 -8.29 -2.78
C LEU A 27 11.40 -9.08 -3.70
N LEU A 28 11.22 -10.40 -3.80
CA LEU A 28 11.99 -11.24 -4.74
C LEU A 28 11.68 -10.88 -6.20
N ASP A 29 10.40 -10.72 -6.55
CA ASP A 29 10.03 -10.30 -7.91
C ASP A 29 10.51 -8.87 -8.20
N ILE A 30 10.47 -7.95 -7.23
CA ILE A 30 11.01 -6.59 -7.34
C ILE A 30 12.52 -6.60 -7.62
N ASP A 31 13.29 -7.49 -6.99
CA ASP A 31 14.72 -7.66 -7.26
C ASP A 31 14.97 -8.04 -8.73
N GLU A 32 14.09 -8.83 -9.34
CA GLU A 32 14.16 -9.20 -10.76
C GLU A 32 13.75 -8.06 -11.70
N GLN A 33 13.07 -7.02 -11.20
CA GLN A 33 12.65 -5.87 -12.01
C GLN A 33 13.73 -4.77 -12.11
N GLU A 34 14.87 -4.93 -11.41
CA GLU A 34 15.98 -3.97 -11.38
C GLU A 34 15.53 -2.54 -11.06
N VAL A 35 14.63 -2.39 -10.07
CA VAL A 35 14.12 -1.07 -9.66
C VAL A 35 15.18 -0.25 -8.92
N ASP A 36 15.09 1.07 -9.03
CA ASP A 36 16.00 2.01 -8.37
C ASP A 36 15.57 2.31 -6.92
N ALA A 37 14.27 2.18 -6.63
CA ALA A 37 13.73 2.41 -5.30
C ALA A 37 12.46 1.60 -5.04
N ILE A 38 12.23 1.27 -3.78
CA ILE A 38 10.99 0.67 -3.29
C ILE A 38 10.33 1.66 -2.34
N VAL A 39 9.08 2.00 -2.61
CA VAL A 39 8.28 2.94 -1.84
C VAL A 39 7.06 2.21 -1.28
N CYS A 40 6.93 2.19 0.04
CA CYS A 40 5.77 1.63 0.73
C CYS A 40 4.77 2.75 1.08
N LEU A 41 3.51 2.61 0.66
CA LEU A 41 2.46 3.60 0.90
C LEU A 41 1.68 3.36 2.20
N GLY A 42 2.23 2.57 3.13
CA GLY A 42 1.67 2.33 4.46
C GLY A 42 0.86 1.05 4.58
N ASP A 43 0.26 0.90 5.76
CA ASP A 43 -0.36 -0.33 6.25
C ASP A 43 0.62 -1.50 6.19
N VAL A 44 1.77 -1.26 6.82
CA VAL A 44 2.82 -2.26 7.03
C VAL A 44 2.29 -3.34 7.96
N VAL A 45 1.57 -2.94 9.01
CA VAL A 45 1.01 -3.85 10.02
C VAL A 45 -0.51 -4.01 9.94
N GLY A 46 -1.05 -4.86 10.82
CA GLY A 46 -2.47 -5.16 10.93
C GLY A 46 -2.87 -6.40 10.13
N TYR A 47 -3.98 -7.02 10.51
CA TYR A 47 -4.55 -8.26 9.96
C TYR A 47 -3.68 -9.54 9.96
N GLY A 48 -2.47 -9.53 9.41
CA GLY A 48 -1.58 -10.68 9.34
C GLY A 48 -0.85 -10.99 10.65
N ALA A 49 -0.08 -12.09 10.65
CA ALA A 49 0.45 -12.70 11.86
C ALA A 49 1.92 -12.33 12.17
N ASP A 50 2.67 -11.76 11.23
CA ASP A 50 4.13 -11.58 11.35
C ASP A 50 4.56 -10.09 11.33
N PRO A 51 4.07 -9.25 12.26
CA PRO A 51 4.34 -7.81 12.21
C PRO A 51 5.83 -7.44 12.34
N LYS A 52 6.62 -8.17 13.14
CA LYS A 52 8.04 -7.83 13.37
C LYS A 52 8.86 -8.07 12.12
N GLU A 53 8.73 -9.26 11.56
CA GLU A 53 9.43 -9.70 10.36
C GLU A 53 9.07 -8.81 9.16
N VAL A 54 7.81 -8.41 9.05
CA VAL A 54 7.36 -7.47 8.02
C VAL A 54 7.96 -6.07 8.23
N ILE A 55 7.96 -5.54 9.46
CA ILE A 55 8.59 -4.24 9.75
C ILE A 55 10.10 -4.29 9.41
N ASP A 56 10.81 -5.34 9.82
CA ASP A 56 12.25 -5.47 9.55
C ASP A 56 12.57 -5.51 8.05
N LEU A 57 11.76 -6.24 7.28
CA LEU A 57 11.91 -6.27 5.82
C LEU A 57 11.58 -4.91 5.20
N VAL A 58 10.50 -4.24 5.61
CA VAL A 58 10.16 -2.92 5.07
C VAL A 58 11.25 -1.90 5.39
N ARG A 59 11.73 -1.85 6.65
CA ARG A 59 12.82 -0.97 7.10
C ARG A 59 14.12 -1.17 6.31
N SER A 60 14.47 -2.41 6.01
CA SER A 60 15.72 -2.75 5.35
C SER A 60 15.67 -2.62 3.82
N ARG A 61 14.47 -2.70 3.22
CA ARG A 61 14.31 -2.82 1.76
C ARG A 61 13.66 -1.59 1.13
N CYS A 62 12.78 -0.89 1.84
CA CYS A 62 12.11 0.28 1.31
C CYS A 62 12.99 1.52 1.48
N THR A 63 13.16 2.26 0.38
CA THR A 63 13.79 3.58 0.39
C THR A 63 12.94 4.56 1.20
N LEU A 64 11.63 4.37 1.16
CA LEU A 64 10.67 5.25 1.80
C LEU A 64 9.41 4.48 2.22
N THR A 65 8.83 4.88 3.35
CA THR A 65 7.58 4.31 3.87
C THR A 65 6.67 5.43 4.38
N LEU A 66 5.38 5.37 4.02
CA LEU A 66 4.33 6.20 4.59
C LEU A 66 3.65 5.52 5.77
N LEU A 67 3.00 6.35 6.58
CA LEU A 67 2.08 5.88 7.62
C LEU A 67 0.73 5.53 6.98
N GLY A 68 0.25 4.30 7.18
CA GLY A 68 -1.13 3.92 6.89
C GLY A 68 -2.04 4.03 8.11
N ASN A 69 -3.35 3.82 7.95
CA ASN A 69 -4.27 3.93 9.07
C ASN A 69 -4.12 2.80 10.09
N HIS A 70 -3.73 1.60 9.69
CA HIS A 70 -3.44 0.52 10.64
C HIS A 70 -2.17 0.80 11.44
N ASP A 71 -1.15 1.35 10.80
CA ASP A 71 0.07 1.79 11.46
C ASP A 71 -0.25 2.91 12.48
N ALA A 72 -1.06 3.90 12.08
CA ALA A 72 -1.50 5.00 12.94
C ALA A 72 -2.36 4.51 14.12
N ALA A 73 -3.29 3.58 13.87
CA ALA A 73 -4.15 3.00 14.91
C ALA A 73 -3.39 2.17 15.95
N LEU A 74 -2.27 1.56 15.57
CA LEU A 74 -1.38 0.91 16.52
C LEU A 74 -0.77 1.93 17.50
N LEU A 75 -0.32 3.08 16.98
CA LEU A 75 0.33 4.16 17.72
C LEU A 75 -0.62 4.96 18.62
N ASP A 76 -1.85 5.20 18.15
CA ASP A 76 -2.87 5.98 18.86
C ASP A 76 -4.27 5.40 18.61
N ASP A 77 -4.92 4.94 19.68
CA ASP A 77 -6.27 4.37 19.63
C ASP A 77 -7.32 5.33 19.06
N GLN A 78 -7.10 6.65 19.13
CA GLN A 78 -8.02 7.63 18.52
C GLN A 78 -8.04 7.51 16.99
N GLN A 79 -6.96 7.02 16.37
CA GLN A 79 -6.87 6.79 14.93
C GLN A 79 -7.62 5.53 14.49
N ALA A 80 -8.01 4.66 15.42
CA ALA A 80 -8.83 3.49 15.14
C ALA A 80 -10.33 3.84 14.98
N PHE A 81 -10.71 5.13 14.97
CA PHE A 81 -12.09 5.55 14.81
C PHE A 81 -12.69 5.05 13.49
N GLY A 82 -13.84 4.36 13.57
CA GLY A 82 -14.52 3.79 12.41
C GLY A 82 -14.00 2.41 11.98
N PHE A 83 -13.00 1.86 12.67
CA PHE A 83 -12.55 0.48 12.43
C PHE A 83 -13.65 -0.50 12.82
N ASN A 84 -13.78 -1.57 12.04
CA ASN A 84 -14.63 -2.69 12.43
C ASN A 84 -13.94 -3.54 13.51
N GLU A 85 -14.72 -4.35 14.23
CA GLU A 85 -14.22 -5.21 15.32
C GLU A 85 -13.03 -6.10 14.90
N ARG A 86 -13.00 -6.59 13.66
CA ARG A 86 -11.92 -7.46 13.18
C ARG A 86 -10.62 -6.68 12.99
N ALA A 87 -10.70 -5.45 12.49
CA ALA A 87 -9.55 -4.57 12.36
C ALA A 87 -9.01 -4.17 13.74
N LEU A 88 -9.88 -3.83 14.70
CA LEU A 88 -9.48 -3.54 16.08
C LEU A 88 -8.75 -4.73 16.73
N ARG A 89 -9.32 -5.93 16.64
CA ARG A 89 -8.67 -7.15 17.17
C ARG A 89 -7.31 -7.44 16.53
N ALA A 90 -7.13 -7.08 15.27
CA ALA A 90 -5.86 -7.25 14.60
C ALA A 90 -4.81 -6.22 15.03
N ILE A 91 -5.23 -4.99 15.34
CA ILE A 91 -4.38 -3.99 15.98
C ILE A 91 -3.98 -4.44 17.38
N ASP A 92 -4.93 -4.93 18.19
CA ASP A 92 -4.64 -5.44 19.54
C ASP A 92 -3.66 -6.62 19.50
N TYR A 93 -3.83 -7.55 18.56
CA TYR A 93 -2.87 -8.62 18.33
C TYR A 93 -1.48 -8.07 17.99
N THR A 94 -1.41 -7.14 17.03
CA THR A 94 -0.14 -6.50 16.63
C THR A 94 0.53 -5.82 17.82
N ARG A 95 -0.23 -5.11 18.65
CA ARG A 95 0.25 -4.46 19.87
C ARG A 95 0.80 -5.45 20.89
N GLY A 96 0.17 -6.64 21.02
CA GLY A 96 0.69 -7.71 21.85
C GLY A 96 2.01 -8.30 21.32
N CYS A 97 2.15 -8.44 20.00
CA CYS A 97 3.42 -8.84 19.39
C CYS A 97 4.52 -7.80 19.63
N LEU A 98 4.16 -6.52 19.49
CA LEU A 98 5.03 -5.36 19.64
C LEU A 98 4.89 -4.72 21.01
N ASP A 99 4.72 -5.48 22.10
CA ASP A 99 4.48 -4.94 23.45
C ASP A 99 5.45 -3.77 23.76
N PRO A 100 4.94 -2.53 23.93
CA PRO A 100 5.79 -1.35 24.12
C PRO A 100 6.52 -1.35 25.46
N GLU A 101 6.13 -2.19 26.43
CA GLU A 101 6.84 -2.36 27.69
C GLU A 101 8.11 -3.22 27.54
N VAL A 102 8.28 -3.90 26.39
CA VAL A 102 9.46 -4.70 26.08
C VAL A 102 10.47 -3.86 25.31
N GLU A 103 11.62 -3.58 25.93
CA GLU A 103 12.66 -2.69 25.38
C GLU A 103 13.11 -3.03 23.95
N ALA A 104 13.21 -4.32 23.63
CA ALA A 104 13.58 -4.79 22.29
C ALA A 104 12.57 -4.40 21.19
N ASN A 105 11.36 -3.97 21.57
CA ASN A 105 10.35 -3.52 20.62
C ASN A 105 10.37 -1.99 20.41
N HIS A 106 11.07 -1.21 21.24
CA HIS A 106 11.04 0.26 21.16
C HIS A 106 11.42 0.77 19.77
N GLU A 107 12.38 0.13 19.11
CA GLU A 107 12.79 0.54 17.76
C GLU A 107 11.67 0.45 16.71
N TYR A 108 10.71 -0.47 16.88
CA TYR A 108 9.55 -0.57 15.99
C TYR A 108 8.60 0.60 16.20
N TRP A 109 8.35 0.98 17.46
CA TRP A 109 7.51 2.12 17.81
C TRP A 109 8.13 3.45 17.38
N ASP A 110 9.43 3.62 17.62
CA ASP A 110 10.17 4.81 17.18
C ASP A 110 10.14 4.95 15.65
N TRP A 111 10.35 3.84 14.93
CA TRP A 111 10.30 3.86 13.47
C TRP A 111 8.90 4.16 12.94
N LEU A 112 7.87 3.45 13.42
CA LEU A 112 6.47 3.70 13.04
C LEU A 112 6.04 5.14 13.38
N GLY A 113 6.43 5.66 14.55
CA GLY A 113 6.13 7.01 15.01
C GLY A 113 6.83 8.12 14.20
N GLY A 114 7.89 7.77 13.46
CA GLY A 114 8.56 8.67 12.53
C GLY A 114 7.93 8.75 11.13
N LEU A 115 6.97 7.86 10.81
CA LEU A 115 6.33 7.82 9.50
C LEU A 115 5.33 8.99 9.34
N VAL A 116 5.18 9.46 8.10
CA VAL A 116 4.28 10.57 7.76
C VAL A 116 3.17 10.10 6.82
N PRO A 117 1.96 10.70 6.87
CA PRO A 117 0.81 10.21 6.11
C PRO A 117 0.80 10.65 4.63
N ALA A 118 1.62 11.63 4.26
CA ALA A 118 1.71 12.16 2.92
C ALA A 118 3.07 12.79 2.64
N MET A 119 3.49 12.78 1.37
CA MET A 119 4.68 13.48 0.91
C MET A 119 4.67 13.70 -0.61
N ALA A 120 5.65 14.47 -1.08
CA ALA A 120 6.00 14.55 -2.49
C ALA A 120 7.30 13.77 -2.75
N LEU A 121 7.37 13.10 -3.89
CA LEU A 121 8.57 12.42 -4.36
C LEU A 121 8.97 12.98 -5.72
N ARG A 122 10.25 13.32 -5.87
CA ARG A 122 10.88 13.64 -7.15
C ARG A 122 11.97 12.61 -7.43
N ILE A 123 11.88 11.95 -8.59
CA ILE A 123 12.78 10.84 -8.93
C ILE A 123 14.16 11.30 -9.41
N HIS A 124 14.23 12.45 -10.08
CA HIS A 124 15.48 13.15 -10.41
C HIS A 124 15.21 14.64 -10.66
N GLU A 125 16.25 15.46 -10.80
CA GLU A 125 16.14 16.93 -10.84
C GLU A 125 15.15 17.46 -11.88
N ASP A 126 15.15 16.88 -13.08
CA ASP A 126 14.25 17.27 -14.19
C ASP A 126 12.88 16.56 -14.19
N ALA A 127 12.59 15.68 -13.22
CA ALA A 127 11.33 14.94 -13.17
C ALA A 127 10.22 15.75 -12.51
N GLU A 128 8.98 15.48 -12.90
CA GLU A 128 7.82 15.98 -12.16
C GLU A 128 7.79 15.40 -10.74
N GLU A 129 7.32 16.20 -9.78
CA GLU A 129 6.97 15.68 -8.46
C GLU A 129 5.65 14.92 -8.53
N VAL A 130 5.62 13.81 -7.81
CA VAL A 130 4.41 13.00 -7.61
C VAL A 130 4.00 13.06 -6.15
N GLN A 131 2.70 13.03 -5.90
CA GLN A 131 2.16 12.97 -4.55
C GLN A 131 2.06 11.50 -4.11
N LEU A 132 2.46 11.23 -2.88
CA LEU A 132 2.29 9.94 -2.23
C LEU A 132 1.40 10.13 -1.00
N VAL A 133 0.34 9.32 -0.90
CA VAL A 133 -0.56 9.26 0.25
C VAL A 133 -0.94 7.81 0.50
N HIS A 134 -1.34 7.45 1.72
CA HIS A 134 -1.89 6.12 1.95
C HIS A 134 -3.30 5.98 1.36
N ALA A 135 -4.20 6.93 1.68
CA ALA A 135 -5.63 6.85 1.37
C ALA A 135 -6.08 7.79 0.23
N SER A 136 -6.14 9.10 0.48
CA SER A 136 -6.57 10.09 -0.53
C SER A 136 -5.83 11.43 -0.39
N PRO A 137 -5.79 12.27 -1.46
CA PRO A 137 -5.25 13.63 -1.35
C PRO A 137 -5.92 14.52 -0.29
N ARG A 138 -7.23 14.34 -0.04
CA ARG A 138 -7.99 15.16 0.91
C ARG A 138 -7.80 14.71 2.34
N GLU A 139 -7.81 13.39 2.54
CA GLU A 139 -7.70 12.75 3.85
C GLU A 139 -6.68 11.60 3.73
N PRO A 140 -5.39 11.89 3.90
CA PRO A 140 -4.30 10.97 3.57
C PRO A 140 -4.28 9.62 4.27
N LEU A 141 -5.04 9.46 5.37
CA LEU A 141 -5.09 8.20 6.13
C LEU A 141 -6.39 7.41 5.98
N THR A 142 -7.55 8.05 5.81
CA THR A 142 -8.82 7.35 6.09
C THR A 142 -9.85 7.34 4.95
N GLU A 143 -9.81 8.27 3.99
CA GLU A 143 -10.82 8.34 2.93
C GLU A 143 -10.63 7.23 1.87
N TYR A 144 -11.69 6.45 1.66
CA TYR A 144 -11.68 5.38 0.67
C TYR A 144 -12.05 5.88 -0.73
N LEU A 145 -11.09 5.87 -1.66
CA LEU A 145 -11.33 6.10 -3.10
C LEU A 145 -11.75 4.82 -3.84
N LEU A 146 -12.91 4.27 -3.48
CA LEU A 146 -13.39 3.00 -4.05
C LEU A 146 -13.69 3.10 -5.56
N PRO A 147 -13.58 2.01 -6.34
CA PRO A 147 -13.91 2.00 -7.77
C PRO A 147 -15.28 2.57 -8.14
N ALA A 148 -16.27 2.43 -7.24
CA ALA A 148 -17.62 2.96 -7.44
C ALA A 148 -17.73 4.49 -7.28
N LEU A 149 -16.67 5.18 -6.80
CA LEU A 149 -16.67 6.62 -6.53
C LEU A 149 -16.91 7.46 -7.79
N GLY A 150 -16.62 6.93 -8.98
CA GLY A 150 -17.00 7.57 -10.24
C GLY A 150 -18.52 7.85 -10.39
N LYS A 151 -19.37 7.20 -9.57
CA LYS A 151 -20.81 7.50 -9.46
C LYS A 151 -21.11 8.76 -8.65
N SER A 152 -20.11 9.38 -8.03
CA SER A 152 -20.18 10.62 -7.24
C SER A 152 -19.13 11.61 -7.75
N PRO A 153 -19.31 12.18 -8.95
CA PRO A 153 -18.28 12.97 -9.63
C PRO A 153 -17.78 14.16 -8.81
N GLU A 154 -18.64 14.80 -8.01
CA GLU A 154 -18.25 15.91 -7.13
C GLU A 154 -17.20 15.50 -6.08
N LYS A 155 -17.34 14.31 -5.48
CA LYS A 155 -16.39 13.80 -4.47
C LYS A 155 -15.05 13.41 -5.09
N LEU A 156 -15.09 12.83 -6.29
CA LEU A 156 -13.89 12.50 -7.04
C LEU A 156 -13.18 13.78 -7.49
N GLN A 157 -13.92 14.78 -7.99
CA GLN A 157 -13.35 16.07 -8.38
C GLN A 157 -12.70 16.78 -7.19
N ALA A 158 -13.33 16.78 -6.01
CA ALA A 158 -12.72 17.36 -4.82
C ALA A 158 -11.36 16.74 -4.47
N ASN A 159 -11.16 15.44 -4.76
CA ASN A 159 -9.88 14.78 -4.57
C ASN A 159 -8.84 15.20 -5.61
N PHE A 160 -9.25 15.39 -6.87
CA PHE A 160 -8.38 16.04 -7.85
C PHE A 160 -8.06 17.47 -7.44
N ASP A 161 -9.03 18.28 -7.01
CA ASP A 161 -8.77 19.67 -6.60
C ASP A 161 -7.80 19.76 -5.41
N ALA A 162 -7.82 18.79 -4.50
CA ALA A 162 -6.91 18.70 -3.36
C ALA A 162 -5.54 18.08 -3.68
N ALA A 163 -5.41 17.34 -4.78
CA ALA A 163 -4.14 16.73 -5.16
C ALA A 163 -3.09 17.79 -5.50
N ALA A 164 -1.95 17.73 -4.80
CA ALA A 164 -0.88 18.71 -4.92
C ALA A 164 -0.13 18.61 -6.26
N HIS A 165 -0.17 17.44 -6.88
CA HIS A 165 0.54 17.13 -8.11
C HIS A 165 -0.40 16.50 -9.15
N ARG A 166 0.11 16.37 -10.37
CA ARG A 166 -0.60 15.74 -11.49
C ARG A 166 -0.84 14.26 -11.23
N LEU A 167 0.13 13.59 -10.62
CA LEU A 167 0.07 12.17 -10.27
C LEU A 167 0.03 12.01 -8.75
N THR A 168 -0.93 11.23 -8.27
CA THR A 168 -0.99 10.78 -6.87
C THR A 168 -0.99 9.25 -6.84
N PHE A 169 -0.06 8.64 -6.11
CA PHE A 169 -0.07 7.21 -5.82
C PHE A 169 -0.66 6.95 -4.42
N PHE A 170 -1.53 5.94 -4.32
CA PHE A 170 -2.22 5.57 -3.07
C PHE A 170 -2.51 4.07 -2.96
N GLY A 171 -2.90 3.63 -1.75
CA GLY A 171 -3.26 2.26 -1.37
C GLY A 171 -4.66 2.18 -0.76
N HIS A 172 -4.78 1.63 0.45
CA HIS A 172 -5.95 1.65 1.38
C HIS A 172 -7.20 0.90 0.94
N THR A 173 -7.60 1.03 -0.33
CA THR A 173 -8.79 0.34 -0.87
C THR A 173 -8.49 -1.08 -1.32
N HIS A 174 -7.21 -1.40 -1.54
CA HIS A 174 -6.72 -2.69 -2.04
C HIS A 174 -7.31 -3.06 -3.42
N HIS A 175 -7.68 -2.05 -4.22
CA HIS A 175 -8.24 -2.21 -5.56
C HIS A 175 -7.31 -1.54 -6.59
N PRO A 176 -6.40 -2.30 -7.21
CA PRO A 176 -5.44 -1.73 -8.15
C PRO A 176 -6.13 -1.18 -9.40
N GLY A 177 -5.61 -0.05 -9.87
CA GLY A 177 -6.18 0.68 -10.99
C GLY A 177 -5.99 2.18 -10.83
N TRP A 178 -6.76 2.97 -11.57
CA TRP A 178 -6.61 4.42 -11.54
C TRP A 178 -7.91 5.17 -11.84
N PHE A 179 -7.97 6.40 -11.35
CA PHE A 179 -8.86 7.43 -11.85
C PHE A 179 -8.06 8.37 -12.74
N LYS A 180 -8.56 8.63 -13.95
CA LYS A 180 -8.17 9.79 -14.75
C LYS A 180 -9.21 10.88 -14.51
N GLU A 181 -8.78 12.14 -14.34
CA GLU A 181 -9.69 13.25 -14.11
C GLU A 181 -10.80 13.30 -15.18
N GLY A 182 -12.05 13.50 -14.74
CA GLY A 182 -13.23 13.46 -15.62
C GLY A 182 -13.63 12.07 -16.14
N SER A 183 -12.99 10.98 -15.70
CA SER A 183 -13.26 9.62 -16.16
C SER A 183 -13.67 8.68 -15.01
N ALA A 184 -14.28 7.55 -15.36
CA ALA A 184 -14.55 6.47 -14.40
C ALA A 184 -13.26 5.74 -13.99
N PHE A 185 -13.31 4.98 -12.89
CA PHE A 185 -12.22 4.12 -12.46
C PHE A 185 -11.93 3.04 -13.51
N VAL A 186 -10.65 2.84 -13.83
CA VAL A 186 -10.17 1.73 -14.64
C VAL A 186 -9.42 0.77 -13.74
N ARG A 187 -9.87 -0.48 -13.68
CA ARG A 187 -9.27 -1.54 -12.86
C ARG A 187 -8.06 -2.13 -13.58
N ALA A 188 -6.97 -2.36 -12.86
CA ALA A 188 -5.87 -3.20 -13.30
C ALA A 188 -6.21 -4.67 -13.01
N THR A 189 -6.57 -5.42 -14.05
CA THR A 189 -7.18 -6.76 -13.93
C THR A 189 -6.18 -7.91 -13.93
N ASP A 190 -4.95 -7.69 -14.39
CA ASP A 190 -3.93 -8.72 -14.56
C ASP A 190 -2.50 -8.14 -14.47
N ASP A 191 -1.51 -9.02 -14.58
CA ASP A 191 -0.07 -8.73 -14.57
C ASP A 191 0.44 -8.03 -15.85
N GLN A 192 -0.45 -7.78 -16.82
CA GLN A 192 -0.16 -7.06 -18.06
C GLN A 192 -0.85 -5.69 -18.10
N SER A 193 -1.61 -5.36 -17.05
CA SER A 193 -2.29 -4.08 -16.94
C SER A 193 -1.26 -2.96 -16.90
N GLU A 194 -1.36 -2.06 -17.88
CA GLU A 194 -0.46 -0.92 -18.05
C GLU A 194 -1.28 0.35 -18.32
N LEU A 195 -0.90 1.42 -17.65
CA LEU A 195 -1.36 2.78 -17.90
C LEU A 195 -0.22 3.55 -18.56
N THR A 196 -0.44 4.04 -19.78
CA THR A 196 0.40 5.09 -20.37
C THR A 196 -0.10 6.46 -19.91
N LEU A 197 0.78 7.25 -19.29
CA LEU A 197 0.44 8.55 -18.73
C LEU A 197 0.39 9.62 -19.83
N GLU A 198 -0.72 10.34 -19.92
CA GLU A 198 -0.83 11.49 -20.81
C GLU A 198 -0.28 12.75 -20.12
N PRO A 199 0.59 13.55 -20.78
CA PRO A 199 1.27 14.68 -20.15
C PRO A 199 0.33 15.70 -19.48
N ASP A 200 -0.83 15.97 -20.10
CA ASP A 200 -1.77 17.01 -19.64
C ASP A 200 -2.91 16.44 -18.77
N SER A 201 -2.86 15.15 -18.41
CA SER A 201 -3.89 14.49 -17.61
C SER A 201 -3.44 14.26 -16.18
N ARG A 202 -4.39 14.41 -15.25
CA ARG A 202 -4.19 14.12 -13.83
C ARG A 202 -4.70 12.73 -13.48
N TYR A 203 -4.00 12.06 -12.57
CA TYR A 203 -4.27 10.68 -12.20
C TYR A 203 -4.18 10.46 -10.68
N LEU A 204 -5.15 9.72 -10.14
CA LEU A 204 -5.08 9.10 -8.83
C LEU A 204 -4.91 7.59 -9.05
N ILE A 205 -3.79 7.02 -8.63
CA ILE A 205 -3.32 5.69 -9.02
C ILE A 205 -3.25 4.80 -7.78
N ASN A 206 -4.08 3.76 -7.74
CA ASN A 206 -4.08 2.77 -6.68
C ASN A 206 -3.10 1.64 -7.02
N VAL A 207 -2.12 1.39 -6.15
CA VAL A 207 -1.04 0.42 -6.41
C VAL A 207 -1.46 -1.04 -6.12
N GLY A 208 -2.64 -1.23 -5.53
CA GLY A 208 -3.13 -2.52 -5.06
C GLY A 208 -2.71 -2.80 -3.62
N SER A 209 -2.74 -4.08 -3.24
CA SER A 209 -2.34 -4.53 -1.91
C SER A 209 -1.44 -5.75 -2.05
N VAL A 210 -0.32 -5.73 -1.34
CA VAL A 210 0.59 -6.88 -1.26
C VAL A 210 -0.04 -7.95 -0.39
N GLY A 211 -0.49 -7.61 0.82
CA GLY A 211 -0.84 -8.60 1.83
C GLY A 211 -2.30 -9.02 1.85
N GLN A 212 -3.21 -8.23 1.29
CA GLN A 212 -4.64 -8.51 1.40
C GLN A 212 -5.47 -7.90 0.26
N PRO A 213 -5.28 -8.33 -1.01
CA PRO A 213 -6.09 -7.87 -2.13
C PRO A 213 -7.60 -7.99 -1.85
N ARG A 214 -8.41 -7.02 -2.33
CA ARG A 214 -9.88 -7.01 -2.11
C ARG A 214 -10.70 -7.03 -3.38
N ASP A 215 -10.08 -7.33 -4.51
CA ASP A 215 -10.73 -7.28 -5.82
C ASP A 215 -11.12 -8.63 -6.41
N SER A 216 -11.30 -9.64 -5.56
CA SER A 216 -11.63 -11.02 -5.93
C SER A 216 -10.53 -11.78 -6.67
N ASP A 217 -9.34 -11.19 -6.80
CA ASP A 217 -8.10 -11.90 -7.14
C ASP A 217 -7.25 -12.02 -5.88
N SER A 218 -6.82 -13.24 -5.53
CA SER A 218 -6.07 -13.53 -4.31
C SER A 218 -4.56 -13.38 -4.48
N ARG A 219 -4.06 -13.11 -5.68
CA ARG A 219 -2.66 -12.82 -5.94
C ARG A 219 -2.28 -11.45 -5.36
N LEU A 220 -1.11 -11.38 -4.73
CA LEU A 220 -0.55 -10.12 -4.25
C LEU A 220 -0.43 -9.13 -5.41
N CYS A 221 -0.53 -7.82 -5.13
CA CYS A 221 -0.45 -6.79 -6.14
C CYS A 221 0.46 -5.63 -5.72
N TYR A 222 1.28 -5.16 -6.65
CA TYR A 222 2.06 -3.93 -6.51
C TYR A 222 2.21 -3.24 -7.88
N ALA A 223 2.73 -2.00 -7.90
CA ALA A 223 2.89 -1.23 -9.14
C ALA A 223 4.35 -0.82 -9.40
N LEU A 224 4.72 -0.79 -10.68
CA LEU A 224 5.97 -0.21 -11.18
C LEU A 224 5.68 1.08 -11.92
N TRP A 225 6.50 2.10 -11.75
CA TRP A 225 6.42 3.36 -12.47
C TRP A 225 7.79 3.81 -12.97
N ASN A 226 7.86 4.26 -14.22
CA ASN A 226 9.11 4.70 -14.87
C ASN A 226 9.07 6.16 -15.37
N GLY A 227 8.12 6.96 -14.88
CA GLY A 227 7.85 8.31 -15.37
C GLY A 227 6.82 8.38 -16.50
N ALA A 228 6.76 7.39 -17.39
CA ALA A 228 5.87 7.39 -18.55
C ALA A 228 4.71 6.39 -18.44
N THR A 229 4.96 5.23 -17.84
CA THR A 229 3.96 4.18 -17.67
C THR A 229 3.88 3.71 -16.23
N VAL A 230 2.70 3.24 -15.84
CA VAL A 230 2.47 2.49 -14.60
C VAL A 230 2.03 1.09 -14.98
N ARG A 231 2.69 0.07 -14.43
CA ARG A 231 2.38 -1.35 -14.66
C ARG A 231 2.08 -2.04 -13.35
N TRP A 232 1.04 -2.86 -13.30
CA TRP A 232 0.73 -3.65 -12.10
C TRP A 232 1.29 -5.06 -12.24
N ARG A 233 1.78 -5.60 -11.13
CA ARG A 233 2.28 -6.97 -11.05
C ARG A 233 1.41 -7.77 -10.10
N ARG A 234 1.07 -8.99 -10.51
CA ARG A 234 0.25 -9.94 -9.76
C ARG A 234 1.00 -11.23 -9.61
N LEU A 235 1.20 -11.69 -8.39
CA LEU A 235 2.00 -12.89 -8.10
C LEU A 235 1.26 -13.82 -7.15
N ASP A 236 1.43 -15.11 -7.39
CA ASP A 236 1.03 -16.12 -6.41
C ASP A 236 2.01 -16.14 -5.24
N TYR A 237 1.49 -16.40 -4.04
CA TYR A 237 2.27 -16.65 -2.84
C TYR A 237 1.60 -17.76 -2.03
N ASP A 238 2.28 -18.26 -1.01
CA ASP A 238 1.75 -19.31 -0.14
C ASP A 238 0.69 -18.77 0.83
N ARG A 239 -0.52 -18.59 0.30
CA ARG A 239 -1.69 -18.10 1.04
C ARG A 239 -2.14 -19.06 2.14
N GLU A 240 -1.89 -20.35 1.98
CA GLU A 240 -2.29 -21.34 3.00
C GLU A 240 -1.39 -21.22 4.22
N SER A 241 -0.08 -21.03 4.04
CA SER A 241 0.83 -20.76 5.16
C SER A 241 0.47 -19.45 5.89
N ALA A 242 0.23 -18.36 5.15
CA ALA A 242 -0.21 -17.09 5.74
C ALA A 242 -1.54 -17.23 6.52
N ARG A 243 -2.50 -17.98 5.96
CA ARG A 243 -3.79 -18.28 6.60
C ARG A 243 -3.61 -19.09 7.88
N GLU A 244 -2.80 -20.14 7.83
CA GLU A 244 -2.56 -21.03 8.98
C GLU A 244 -1.94 -20.26 10.15
N LYS A 245 -0.98 -19.36 9.88
CA LYS A 245 -0.42 -18.50 10.93
C LYS A 245 -1.47 -17.59 11.58
N ILE A 246 -2.39 -17.03 10.78
CA ILE A 246 -3.51 -16.24 11.31
C ILE A 246 -4.42 -17.12 12.17
N HIS A 247 -4.70 -18.36 11.78
CA HIS A 247 -5.56 -19.29 12.55
C HIS A 247 -4.90 -19.76 13.85
N GLN A 248 -3.57 -19.84 13.88
CA GLN A 248 -2.81 -20.20 15.07
C GLN A 248 -2.64 -19.02 16.05
N ALA A 249 -2.89 -17.78 15.61
CA ALA A 249 -2.83 -16.58 16.43
C ALA A 249 -4.16 -16.35 17.19
N PRO A 250 -4.27 -16.64 18.50
CA PRO A 250 -5.56 -16.76 19.18
C PRO A 250 -6.41 -15.48 19.21
N ALA A 251 -5.77 -14.31 19.10
CA ALA A 251 -6.47 -13.03 19.11
C ALA A 251 -6.96 -12.60 17.71
N LEU A 252 -6.38 -13.15 16.64
CA LEU A 252 -6.79 -12.85 15.27
C LEU A 252 -8.06 -13.62 14.88
N PRO A 253 -9.06 -12.96 14.29
CA PRO A 253 -10.21 -13.65 13.73
C PRO A 253 -9.84 -14.50 12.49
N ASP A 254 -10.20 -15.79 12.48
CA ASP A 254 -9.93 -16.74 11.37
C ASP A 254 -10.36 -16.23 9.99
N ILE A 255 -11.42 -15.42 9.94
CA ILE A 255 -11.95 -14.82 8.72
C ILE A 255 -10.95 -13.88 8.03
N LEU A 256 -9.96 -13.36 8.76
CA LEU A 256 -8.85 -12.57 8.22
C LEU A 256 -7.90 -13.44 7.38
N GLY A 257 -7.71 -14.71 7.76
CA GLY A 257 -6.96 -15.68 6.97
C GLY A 257 -7.80 -16.26 5.83
N ASP A 258 -9.06 -16.60 6.09
CA ASP A 258 -9.94 -17.21 5.08
C ASP A 258 -10.21 -16.30 3.87
N ARG A 259 -10.16 -14.98 4.05
CA ARG A 259 -10.37 -14.02 2.96
C ARG A 259 -9.16 -13.87 2.05
N LEU A 260 -7.95 -14.24 2.51
CA LEU A 260 -6.75 -14.27 1.65
C LEU A 260 -6.96 -15.20 0.45
N LEU A 261 -7.63 -16.33 0.66
CA LEU A 261 -7.95 -17.29 -0.41
C LEU A 261 -8.96 -16.75 -1.44
N LYS A 262 -9.65 -15.65 -1.14
CA LYS A 262 -10.75 -15.11 -1.94
C LYS A 262 -10.48 -13.71 -2.51
N GLY A 263 -9.39 -13.05 -2.09
CA GLY A 263 -9.12 -11.66 -2.42
C GLY A 263 -10.23 -10.72 -1.92
N ARG A 264 -10.52 -10.74 -0.61
CA ARG A 264 -11.61 -9.97 0.03
C ARG A 264 -11.20 -9.30 1.34
#